data_AF-A0A834D203-F1
#
_entry.id   AF-A0A834D203-F1
#
_cell.length_a   1.000
_cell.length_b   1.000
_cell.length_c   1.000
_cell.angle_alpha   90.00
_cell.angle_beta   90.00
_cell.angle_gamma   90.00
#
_symmetry.space_group_name_H-M   'P 1'
#
loop_
_entity.id
_entity.type
_entity.pdbx_description
1 polymer ?
#
loop_
_entity_poly.entity_id
_entity_poly.type
_entity_poly.pdbx_seq_one_letter_code
_entity_poly.pdbx_strand_id
1 'polypeptide(L)'
;MERSPGYVDPRYPNYVYQLKKALYILKQASRAWFQRFSSFLITLGFSCSRADTSLFVFHQHSDIIYLLLYVDDIIITGNNSSLLNSFTRKLNSEFATKDLGSLSYFLGLEAISTTNGLFISQLKYARDILTRA
;
A
#
# COMPACT_ATOMS: atom_id res chain seq x y z
N MET A 1 -31.66 -9.56 1.83
CA MET A 1 -30.58 -8.73 1.27
C MET A 1 -31.14 -7.31 1.22
N GLU A 2 -30.57 -6.38 1.97
CA GLU A 2 -31.13 -5.03 2.17
C GLU A 2 -30.30 -4.00 1.41
N ARG A 3 -30.93 -2.95 0.87
CA ARG A 3 -30.29 -1.95 0.01
C ARG A 3 -29.53 -0.92 0.86
N SER A 4 -28.38 -0.46 0.38
CA SER A 4 -27.59 0.58 1.06
C SER A 4 -28.40 1.89 1.16
N PRO A 5 -28.48 2.53 2.35
CA PRO A 5 -29.08 3.85 2.49
C PRO A 5 -28.42 4.86 1.53
N GLY A 6 -29.23 5.65 0.80
CA GLY A 6 -28.74 6.68 -0.13
C GLY A 6 -28.65 6.29 -1.62
N TYR A 7 -28.97 5.04 -1.97
CA TYR A 7 -28.94 4.55 -3.37
C TYR A 7 -30.31 4.02 -3.85
N VAL A 8 -31.40 4.73 -3.54
CA VAL A 8 -32.76 4.36 -3.96
C VAL A 8 -33.04 4.91 -5.36
N ASP A 9 -33.36 4.03 -6.32
CA ASP A 9 -33.88 4.46 -7.63
C ASP A 9 -35.42 4.56 -7.54
N PRO A 10 -36.03 5.74 -7.76
CA PRO A 10 -37.48 5.92 -7.70
C PRO A 10 -38.25 5.02 -8.68
N ARG A 11 -37.61 4.60 -9.79
CA ARG A 11 -38.23 3.78 -10.84
C ARG A 11 -38.17 2.29 -10.52
N TYR A 12 -37.22 1.86 -9.68
CA TYR A 12 -37.00 0.45 -9.34
C TYR A 12 -36.76 0.29 -7.84
N PRO A 13 -37.83 0.38 -7.01
CA PRO A 13 -37.71 0.38 -5.55
C PRO A 13 -37.16 -0.95 -5.01
N ASN A 14 -37.48 -2.08 -5.66
CA ASN A 14 -37.10 -3.42 -5.20
C ASN A 14 -35.73 -3.91 -5.71
N TYR A 15 -35.01 -3.08 -6.46
CA TYR A 15 -33.72 -3.50 -7.04
C TYR A 15 -32.60 -3.27 -6.03
N VAL A 16 -31.58 -4.13 -6.06
CA VAL A 16 -30.34 -3.95 -5.29
C VAL A 16 -29.16 -3.83 -6.25
N TYR A 17 -28.16 -3.04 -5.87
CA TYR A 17 -26.94 -2.91 -6.66
C TYR A 17 -25.97 -4.05 -6.31
N GLN A 18 -25.51 -4.77 -7.34
CA GLN A 18 -24.46 -5.76 -7.21
C GLN A 18 -23.10 -5.08 -7.36
N LEU A 19 -22.28 -5.13 -6.30
CA LEU A 19 -20.91 -4.65 -6.36
C LEU A 19 -20.04 -5.61 -7.18
N LYS A 20 -19.45 -5.09 -8.27
CA LYS A 20 -18.49 -5.83 -9.11
C LYS A 20 -17.05 -5.71 -8.61
N LYS A 21 -16.76 -4.74 -7.74
CA LYS A 21 -15.46 -4.50 -7.10
C LYS A 21 -15.69 -4.10 -5.65
N ALA A 22 -14.70 -4.35 -4.79
CA ALA A 22 -14.77 -3.93 -3.41
C ALA A 22 -14.73 -2.40 -3.30
N LEU A 23 -15.60 -1.83 -2.48
CA LEU A 23 -15.64 -0.40 -2.21
C LEU A 23 -14.76 -0.09 -1.00
N TYR A 24 -13.87 0.89 -1.12
CA TYR A 24 -12.91 1.29 -0.09
C TYR A 24 -13.51 1.42 1.33
N ILE A 25 -14.72 1.96 1.44
CA ILE A 25 -15.42 2.21 2.71
C ILE A 25 -15.85 0.92 3.42
N LEU A 26 -15.88 -0.21 2.71
CA LEU A 26 -16.22 -1.50 3.28
C LEU A 26 -14.99 -2.13 3.93
N LYS A 27 -15.17 -2.69 5.14
CA LYS A 27 -14.14 -3.49 5.83
C LYS A 27 -13.56 -4.62 4.97
N GLN A 28 -14.32 -5.11 3.99
CA GLN A 28 -13.88 -6.16 3.08
C GLN A 28 -12.90 -5.67 2.00
N ALA A 29 -12.88 -4.38 1.68
CA ALA A 29 -12.05 -3.86 0.59
C ALA A 29 -10.57 -3.88 0.93
N SER A 30 -10.18 -3.47 2.14
CA SER A 30 -8.78 -3.54 2.58
C SER A 30 -8.27 -4.99 2.59
N ARG A 31 -9.09 -5.94 3.03
CA ARG A 31 -8.77 -7.37 2.98
C ARG A 31 -8.63 -7.89 1.55
N ALA A 32 -9.57 -7.56 0.67
CA ALA A 32 -9.53 -7.98 -0.73
C ALA A 32 -8.33 -7.37 -1.47
N TRP A 33 -8.00 -6.11 -1.18
CA TRP A 33 -6.81 -5.43 -1.68
C TRP A 33 -5.55 -6.15 -1.24
N PHE A 34 -5.37 -6.37 0.08
CA PHE A 34 -4.22 -7.09 0.61
C PHE A 34 -4.09 -8.49 0.00
N GLN A 35 -5.19 -9.23 -0.15
CA GLN A 35 -5.19 -10.55 -0.78
C GLN A 35 -4.78 -10.50 -2.26
N ARG A 36 -5.27 -9.53 -3.03
CA ARG A 36 -4.89 -9.37 -4.45
C ARG A 36 -3.41 -9.02 -4.57
N PHE A 37 -2.95 -8.07 -3.77
CA PHE A 37 -1.57 -7.58 -3.81
C PHE A 37 -0.57 -8.65 -3.36
N SER A 38 -0.83 -9.30 -2.21
CA SER A 38 0.00 -10.41 -1.71
C SER A 38 0.07 -11.58 -2.70
N SER A 39 -1.05 -11.96 -3.32
CA SER A 39 -1.07 -13.00 -4.35
C SER A 39 -0.18 -12.64 -5.54
N PHE A 40 -0.24 -11.40 -6.02
CA PHE A 40 0.64 -10.92 -7.08
C PHE A 40 2.12 -10.99 -6.67
N LEU A 41 2.49 -10.53 -5.47
CA LEU A 41 3.87 -10.60 -5.00
C LEU A 41 4.38 -12.04 -4.93
N ILE A 42 3.56 -12.98 -4.44
CA ILE A 42 3.92 -14.40 -4.39
C ILE A 42 4.19 -14.95 -5.80
N THR A 43 3.39 -14.57 -6.81
CA THR A 43 3.65 -14.98 -8.20
C THR A 43 4.97 -14.44 -8.77
N LEU A 44 5.47 -13.33 -8.21
CA LEU A 44 6.77 -12.75 -8.57
C LEU A 44 7.94 -13.34 -7.76
N GLY A 45 7.68 -14.30 -6.88
CA GLY A 45 8.70 -14.97 -6.05
C GLY A 45 8.98 -14.30 -4.72
N PHE A 46 8.15 -13.35 -4.27
CA PHE A 46 8.24 -12.84 -2.90
C PHE A 46 7.70 -13.85 -1.90
N SER A 47 8.27 -13.81 -0.69
CA SER A 47 7.78 -14.53 0.48
C SER A 47 7.30 -13.53 1.52
N CYS A 48 6.21 -13.86 2.22
CA CYS A 48 5.73 -13.05 3.35
C CYS A 48 6.61 -13.32 4.58
N SER A 49 7.01 -12.28 5.29
CA SER A 49 7.78 -12.40 6.52
C SER A 49 6.97 -13.05 7.63
N ARG A 50 7.61 -13.92 8.41
CA ARG A 50 6.99 -14.51 9.60
C ARG A 50 6.87 -13.53 10.76
N ALA A 51 7.72 -12.51 10.78
CA ALA A 51 7.76 -11.53 11.87
C ALA A 51 6.73 -10.39 11.65
N ASP A 52 6.41 -10.08 10.39
CA ASP A 52 5.48 -9.03 10.03
C ASP A 52 4.73 -9.39 8.74
N THR A 53 3.40 -9.50 8.83
CA THR A 53 2.54 -9.87 7.69
C THR A 53 2.46 -8.80 6.60
N SER A 54 2.88 -7.57 6.89
CA SER A 54 2.96 -6.47 5.92
C SER A 54 4.28 -6.46 5.15
N LEU A 55 5.29 -7.22 5.61
CA LEU A 55 6.62 -7.26 5.01
C LEU A 55 6.75 -8.46 4.07
N PHE A 56 7.14 -8.18 2.83
CA PHE A 56 7.45 -9.17 1.82
C PHE A 56 8.93 -9.08 1.46
N VAL A 57 9.57 -10.24 1.31
CA VAL A 57 10.98 -10.36 0.98
C VAL A 57 11.13 -11.19 -0.27
N PHE A 58 11.77 -10.60 -1.28
CA PHE A 58 12.29 -11.31 -2.44
C PHE A 58 13.79 -11.51 -2.23
N HIS A 59 14.26 -12.74 -2.42
CA HIS A 59 15.66 -13.08 -2.29
C HIS A 59 16.05 -14.06 -3.39
N GLN A 60 16.96 -13.66 -4.27
CA GLN A 60 17.50 -14.50 -5.32
C GLN A 60 19.01 -14.30 -5.43
N HIS A 61 19.79 -15.35 -5.11
CA HIS A 61 21.25 -15.30 -5.01
C HIS A 61 21.72 -14.18 -4.06
N SER A 62 22.30 -13.11 -4.61
CA SER A 62 22.76 -11.94 -3.86
C SER A 62 21.76 -10.79 -3.89
N ASP A 63 20.71 -10.86 -4.72
CA ASP A 63 19.74 -9.79 -4.85
C ASP A 63 18.62 -9.92 -3.82
N ILE A 64 18.34 -8.81 -3.14
CA ILE A 64 17.29 -8.73 -2.12
C ILE A 64 16.41 -7.51 -2.34
N ILE A 65 15.09 -7.70 -2.22
CA ILE A 65 14.11 -6.63 -2.15
C ILE A 65 13.24 -6.84 -0.92
N TYR A 66 13.11 -5.78 -0.13
CA TYR A 66 12.13 -5.65 0.94
C TYR A 66 11.00 -4.75 0.46
N LEU A 67 9.77 -5.23 0.61
CA LEU A 67 8.56 -4.47 0.34
C LEU A 67 7.68 -4.47 1.59
N LEU A 68 7.35 -3.28 2.08
CA LEU A 68 6.40 -3.09 3.17
C LEU A 68 5.09 -2.53 2.60
N LEU A 69 3.98 -3.20 2.86
CA LEU A 69 2.64 -2.79 2.43
C LEU A 69 1.79 -2.43 3.64
N TYR A 70 1.50 -1.14 3.82
CA TYR A 70 0.57 -0.66 4.84
C TYR A 70 -0.68 -0.07 4.20
N VAL A 71 -1.76 -0.86 4.18
CA VAL A 71 -3.02 -0.49 3.51
C VAL A 71 -2.77 -0.12 2.04
N ASP A 72 -2.70 1.18 1.71
CA ASP A 72 -2.45 1.69 0.36
C ASP A 72 -1.03 2.27 0.18
N ASP A 73 -0.26 2.42 1.27
CA ASP A 73 1.10 2.93 1.23
C ASP A 73 2.11 1.78 1.07
N ILE A 74 3.07 1.96 0.16
CA ILE A 74 4.08 0.96 -0.17
C ILE A 74 5.48 1.56 0.01
N ILE A 75 6.33 0.88 0.79
CA ILE A 75 7.77 1.15 0.81
C ILE A 75 8.48 -0.01 0.13
N ILE A 76 9.44 0.29 -0.75
CA ILE A 76 10.28 -0.69 -1.41
C ILE A 76 11.74 -0.27 -1.23
N THR A 77 12.59 -1.21 -0.84
CA THR A 77 14.04 -1.02 -0.78
C THR A 77 14.76 -2.30 -1.16
N GLY A 78 16.00 -2.21 -1.60
CA GLY A 78 16.77 -3.36 -2.03
C GLY A 78 18.21 -2.98 -2.31
N ASN A 79 19.04 -4.00 -2.54
CA ASN A 79 20.48 -3.80 -2.77
C ASN A 79 20.85 -3.65 -4.25
N ASN A 80 19.93 -3.95 -5.18
CA ASN A 80 20.14 -3.85 -6.62
C ASN A 80 19.13 -2.90 -7.26
N SER A 81 19.60 -1.72 -7.68
CA SER A 81 18.76 -0.66 -8.24
C SER A 81 18.13 -1.04 -9.59
N SER A 82 18.81 -1.82 -10.42
CA SER A 82 18.27 -2.29 -11.70
C SER A 82 17.08 -3.24 -11.49
N LEU A 83 17.24 -4.19 -10.56
CA LEU A 83 16.19 -5.11 -10.18
C LEU A 83 15.00 -4.35 -9.56
N LEU A 84 15.28 -3.41 -8.65
CA LEU A 84 14.26 -2.59 -8.01
C LEU A 84 13.47 -1.77 -9.04
N ASN A 85 14.13 -1.13 -10.00
CA ASN A 85 13.48 -0.40 -11.10
C ASN A 85 12.64 -1.32 -12.01
N SER A 86 13.12 -2.54 -12.28
CA SER A 86 12.37 -3.54 -13.03
C SER A 86 11.10 -3.98 -12.28
N PHE A 87 11.22 -4.21 -10.98
CA PHE A 87 10.10 -4.54 -10.11
C PHE A 87 9.08 -3.40 -10.01
N THR A 88 9.53 -2.16 -9.77
CA THR A 88 8.65 -0.98 -9.71
C THR A 88 7.87 -0.80 -11.02
N ARG A 89 8.48 -1.06 -12.18
CA ARG A 89 7.76 -1.03 -13.47
C ARG A 89 6.67 -2.10 -13.56
N LYS A 90 6.94 -3.33 -13.14
CA LYS A 90 5.93 -4.40 -13.09
C LYS A 90 4.78 -4.04 -12.15
N LEU A 91 5.11 -3.48 -10.99
CA LEU A 91 4.14 -3.04 -10.00
C LEU A 91 3.24 -1.93 -10.56
N ASN A 92 3.82 -0.91 -11.21
CA ASN A 92 3.09 0.17 -11.89
C ASN A 92 2.24 -0.31 -13.09
N SER A 93 2.59 -1.44 -13.70
CA SER A 93 1.79 -2.01 -14.79
C SER A 93 0.58 -2.81 -14.31
N GLU A 94 0.67 -3.41 -13.12
CA GLU A 94 -0.42 -4.20 -12.53
C GLU A 94 -1.35 -3.34 -11.69
N PHE A 95 -0.80 -2.37 -10.95
CA PHE A 95 -1.53 -1.53 -10.02
C PHE A 95 -1.39 -0.06 -10.39
N ALA A 96 -2.46 0.70 -10.14
CA ALA A 96 -2.44 2.16 -10.27
C ALA A 96 -1.67 2.76 -9.08
N THR A 97 -0.35 2.77 -9.18
CA THR A 97 0.56 3.26 -8.14
C THR A 97 1.22 4.57 -8.58
N LYS A 98 1.43 5.46 -7.61
CA LYS A 98 2.13 6.73 -7.81
C LYS A 98 3.47 6.64 -7.11
N ASP A 99 4.55 6.81 -7.88
CA ASP A 99 5.88 6.94 -7.31
C ASP A 99 6.03 8.31 -6.64
N LEU A 100 6.40 8.31 -5.36
CA LEU A 100 6.65 9.51 -4.56
C LEU A 100 8.14 9.84 -4.45
N GLY A 101 9.01 9.03 -5.07
CA GLY A 101 10.46 9.16 -5.00
C GLY A 101 11.02 8.63 -3.68
N SER A 102 12.11 9.24 -3.22
CA SER A 102 12.77 8.85 -1.97
C SER A 102 11.83 8.98 -0.77
N LEU A 103 11.95 8.03 0.16
CA LEU A 103 11.17 8.01 1.41
C LEU A 103 11.34 9.34 2.15
N SER A 104 10.26 10.12 2.19
CA SER A 104 10.19 11.40 2.88
C SER A 104 9.08 11.42 3.93
N TYR A 105 7.95 10.78 3.65
CA TYR A 105 6.83 10.63 4.57
C TYR A 105 6.22 9.24 4.48
N PHE A 106 5.93 8.62 5.62
CA PHE A 106 5.20 7.36 5.72
C PHE A 106 4.47 7.28 7.06
N LEU A 107 3.15 7.06 7.04
CA LEU A 107 2.31 6.93 8.25
C LEU A 107 2.45 8.09 9.26
N GLY A 108 2.60 9.32 8.77
CA GLY A 108 2.79 10.50 9.62
C GLY A 108 4.21 10.64 10.19
N LEU A 109 5.12 9.72 9.87
CA LEU A 109 6.55 9.86 10.10
C LEU A 109 7.19 10.59 8.93
N GLU A 110 7.96 11.63 9.23
CA GLU A 110 8.89 12.25 8.32
C GLU A 110 10.22 11.51 8.38
N ALA A 111 10.78 11.18 7.23
CA ALA A 111 12.07 10.52 7.08
C ALA A 111 13.01 11.44 6.29
N ILE A 112 14.13 11.80 6.92
CA ILE A 112 15.14 12.68 6.34
C ILE A 112 16.41 11.86 6.18
N SER A 113 16.81 11.64 4.92
CA SER A 113 18.08 11.01 4.62
C SER A 113 19.23 11.97 4.90
N THR A 114 20.21 11.49 5.66
CA THR A 114 21.44 12.22 6.01
C THR A 114 22.65 11.41 5.53
N THR A 115 23.83 12.01 5.51
CA THR A 115 25.07 11.29 5.15
C THR A 115 25.39 10.11 6.07
N ASN A 116 24.86 10.13 7.31
CA ASN A 116 25.17 9.14 8.34
C ASN A 116 24.03 8.13 8.55
N GLY A 117 22.91 8.27 7.84
CA GLY A 117 21.75 7.40 8.01
C GLY A 117 20.42 8.13 7.82
N LEU A 118 19.36 7.61 8.45
CA LEU A 118 18.00 8.11 8.33
C LEU A 118 17.55 8.74 9.65
N PHE A 119 17.16 10.01 9.62
CA PHE A 119 16.52 10.68 10.76
C PHE A 119 15.01 10.60 10.61
N ILE A 120 14.32 10.06 11.61
CA ILE A 120 12.87 9.90 11.61
C ILE A 120 12.27 10.85 12.65
N SER A 121 11.25 11.62 12.25
CA SER A 121 10.59 12.58 13.13
C SER A 121 9.07 12.62 12.92
N GLN A 122 8.32 13.06 13.94
CA GLN A 122 6.90 13.41 13.81
C GLN A 122 6.65 14.91 13.96
N LEU A 123 7.68 15.74 13.75
CA LEU A 123 7.62 17.17 14.03
C LEU A 123 6.49 17.86 13.24
N LYS A 124 6.35 17.54 11.95
CA LYS A 124 5.26 18.08 11.13
C LYS A 124 3.90 17.65 11.64
N TYR A 125 3.72 16.38 11.97
CA TYR A 125 2.47 15.87 12.51
C TYR A 125 2.08 16.58 13.82
N ALA A 126 3.04 16.73 14.74
CA ALA A 126 2.82 17.47 15.98
C ALA A 126 2.44 18.94 15.73
N ARG A 127 3.11 19.61 14.78
CA ARG A 127 2.77 20.98 14.37
C ARG A 127 1.37 21.05 13.78
N ASP A 128 1.01 20.15 12.88
CA ASP A 128 -0.30 20.11 12.21
C ASP A 128 -1.44 19.88 13.22
N ILE A 129 -1.21 19.13 14.30
CA ILE A 129 -2.16 19.02 15.41
C ILE A 129 -2.32 20.36 16.12
N LEU A 130 -1.21 21.03 16.45
CA LEU A 130 -1.23 22.31 17.16
C LEU A 130 -1.93 23.41 16.36
N THR A 131 -1.79 23.44 15.03
CA THR A 131 -2.50 24.43 14.17
C THR A 131 -3.98 24.14 13.99
N ARG A 132 -4.44 22.92 14.29
CA ARG A 132 -5.84 22.50 14.17
C ARG A 132 -6.63 22.63 15.49
N ALA A 133 -5.94 22.89 16.59
CA ALA A 133 -6.52 23.20 17.89
C ALA A 133 -6.88 24.69 17.98
#